data_AF-A0A940IYB2-F1
#
_entry.id   AF-A0A940IYB2-F1
#
_cell.length_a   1.000
_cell.length_b   1.000
_cell.length_c   1.000
_cell.angle_alpha   90.00
_cell.angle_beta   90.00
_cell.angle_gamma   90.00
#
_symmetry.space_group_name_H-M   'P 1'
#
loop_
_entity.id
_entity.type
_entity.pdbx_description
1 polymer ?
#
loop_
_entity_poly.entity_id
_entity_poly.type
_entity_poly.pdbx_seq_one_letter_code
_entity_poly.pdbx_strand_id
1 'polypeptide(L)'
;MSRLTLSPRARQDLQRLVDFLLPGDPDAAADTVTVIRQALSVLTHQPRIGRPVQGRLRELVIQRGNTGYIALYRVSIDLAEVEVLAIRHQRESGYHPGDL
;
A
#
# COMPACT_ATOMS: atom_id res chain seq x y z
N MET A 1 -16.59 -5.89 -8.33
CA MET A 1 -15.44 -4.99 -8.11
C MET A 1 -15.61 -4.32 -6.77
N SER A 2 -14.54 -4.21 -5.99
CA SER A 2 -14.54 -3.60 -4.66
C SER A 2 -14.16 -2.12 -4.76
N ARG A 3 -14.80 -1.29 -3.94
CA ARG A 3 -14.43 0.13 -3.76
C ARG A 3 -13.11 0.21 -3.00
N LEU A 4 -12.10 0.78 -3.63
CA LEU A 4 -10.79 1.04 -3.02
C LEU A 4 -10.74 2.45 -2.43
N THR A 5 -10.38 2.57 -1.16
CA THR A 5 -10.15 3.86 -0.48
C THR A 5 -8.77 3.90 0.16
N LEU A 6 -8.23 5.11 0.32
CA LEU A 6 -6.99 5.36 1.07
C LEU A 6 -7.32 6.11 2.35
N SER A 7 -6.85 5.58 3.48
CA SER A 7 -6.88 6.31 4.75
C SER A 7 -6.09 7.62 4.63
N PRO A 8 -6.29 8.58 5.56
CA PRO A 8 -5.43 9.78 5.63
C PRO A 8 -3.95 9.42 5.77
N ARG A 9 -3.63 8.39 6.57
CA ARG A 9 -2.26 7.91 6.77
C ARG A 9 -1.65 7.34 5.49
N ALA A 10 -2.37 6.49 4.77
CA ALA A 10 -1.89 5.95 3.49
C ALA A 10 -1.63 7.05 2.45
N ARG A 11 -2.46 8.11 2.43
CA ARG A 11 -2.21 9.29 1.58
C ARG A 11 -0.94 10.04 1.98
N GLN A 12 -0.74 10.23 3.29
CA GLN A 12 0.48 10.86 3.81
C GLN A 12 1.73 10.02 3.53
N ASP A 13 1.63 8.69 3.62
CA ASP A 13 2.72 7.78 3.30
C ASP A 13 3.16 7.90 1.83
N LEU A 14 2.21 7.97 0.90
CA LEU A 14 2.51 8.22 -0.52
C LEU A 14 3.19 9.57 -0.72
N GLN A 15 2.71 10.62 -0.05
CA GLN A 15 3.30 11.95 -0.15
C GLN A 15 4.75 11.94 0.36
N ARG A 16 5.00 11.37 1.55
CA ARG A 16 6.35 11.26 2.12
C ARG A 16 7.30 10.48 1.21
N LEU A 17 6.80 9.43 0.56
CA LEU A 17 7.58 8.64 -0.39
C LEU A 17 7.98 9.46 -1.62
N VAL A 18 7.06 10.26 -2.15
CA VAL A 18 7.32 11.15 -3.29
C VAL A 18 8.33 12.23 -2.89
N ASP A 19 8.10 12.89 -1.75
CA ASP A 19 8.99 13.94 -1.24
C ASP A 19 10.42 13.43 -0.98
N PHE A 20 10.56 12.16 -0.59
CA PHE A 20 11.86 11.52 -0.39
C PHE A 20 12.60 11.25 -1.71
N LEU A 21 11.89 10.83 -2.76
CA LEU A 21 12.50 10.45 -4.05
C LEU A 21 12.77 11.65 -4.96
N LEU A 22 11.88 12.66 -4.95
CA LEU A 22 11.93 13.81 -5.85
C LEU A 22 13.29 14.53 -5.91
N PRO A 23 14.01 14.79 -4.81
CA PRO A 23 15.28 15.50 -4.87
C PRO A 23 16.41 14.73 -5.54
N GLY A 24 16.37 13.39 -5.50
CA GLY A 24 17.42 12.53 -6.04
C GLY A 24 17.12 12.01 -7.43
N ASP A 25 15.87 11.65 -7.70
CA ASP A 25 15.44 11.03 -8.94
C ASP A 25 13.92 11.23 -9.16
N PRO A 26 13.54 12.31 -9.87
CA PRO A 26 12.14 12.61 -10.17
C PRO A 26 11.42 11.53 -10.98
N ASP A 27 12.12 10.87 -11.89
CA ASP A 27 11.55 9.79 -12.73
C ASP A 27 11.25 8.57 -11.85
N ALA A 28 12.18 8.21 -10.96
CA ALA A 28 11.94 7.17 -9.97
C ALA A 28 10.77 7.49 -9.04
N ALA A 29 10.53 8.75 -8.68
CA ALA A 29 9.38 9.16 -7.88
C ALA A 29 8.06 8.90 -8.64
N ALA A 30 7.98 9.32 -9.90
CA ALA A 30 6.81 9.12 -10.75
C ALA A 30 6.53 7.63 -11.02
N ASP A 31 7.58 6.86 -11.35
CA ASP A 31 7.48 5.42 -11.59
C ASP A 31 7.00 4.67 -10.34
N THR A 32 7.51 5.06 -9.17
CA THR A 32 7.12 4.41 -7.91
C THR A 32 5.65 4.62 -7.59
N VAL A 33 5.13 5.84 -7.74
CA VAL A 33 3.70 6.12 -7.55
C VAL A 33 2.86 5.29 -8.53
N THR A 34 3.31 5.19 -9.78
CA THR A 34 2.62 4.40 -10.82
C THR A 34 2.55 2.92 -10.43
N VAL A 35 3.67 2.33 -10.03
CA VAL A 35 3.75 0.93 -9.59
C VAL A 35 2.85 0.67 -8.39
N ILE A 36 2.86 1.55 -7.38
CA ILE A 36 2.01 1.39 -6.20
C ILE A 36 0.53 1.47 -6.59
N ARG A 37 0.13 2.46 -7.39
CA ARG A 37 -1.26 2.61 -7.84
C ARG A 37 -1.75 1.40 -8.63
N GLN A 38 -0.91 0.87 -9.53
CA GLN A 38 -1.24 -0.33 -10.30
C GLN A 38 -1.43 -1.54 -9.38
N ALA A 39 -0.52 -1.76 -8.42
CA ALA A 39 -0.64 -2.86 -7.48
C ALA A 39 -1.90 -2.74 -6.60
N LEU A 40 -2.22 -1.54 -6.11
CA LEU A 40 -3.44 -1.30 -5.35
C LEU A 40 -4.71 -1.53 -6.19
N SER A 41 -4.68 -1.23 -7.48
CA SER A 41 -5.83 -1.45 -8.37
C SER A 41 -6.25 -2.92 -8.46
N VAL A 42 -5.31 -3.86 -8.29
CA VAL A 42 -5.60 -5.31 -8.26
C VAL A 42 -6.56 -5.65 -7.13
N LEU A 43 -6.52 -4.91 -6.01
CA LEU A 43 -7.41 -5.14 -4.87
C LEU A 43 -8.89 -4.92 -5.20
N THR A 44 -9.22 -4.17 -6.25
CA THR A 44 -10.61 -3.99 -6.71
C THR A 44 -11.20 -5.27 -7.33
N HIS A 45 -10.35 -6.20 -7.76
CA HIS A 45 -10.76 -7.48 -8.36
C HIS A 45 -10.43 -8.66 -7.45
N GLN A 46 -9.31 -8.57 -6.72
CA GLN A 46 -8.81 -9.63 -5.86
C GLN A 46 -8.51 -9.09 -4.44
N PRO A 47 -9.53 -8.72 -3.65
CA PRO A 47 -9.34 -8.20 -2.29
C PRO A 47 -8.57 -9.16 -1.37
N ARG A 48 -8.59 -10.47 -1.66
CA ARG A 48 -7.96 -11.50 -0.83
C ARG A 48 -6.58 -11.94 -1.33
N ILE A 49 -5.94 -11.21 -2.24
CA ILE A 49 -4.62 -11.59 -2.76
C ILE A 49 -3.48 -11.36 -1.74
N GLY A 50 -3.61 -10.37 -0.86
CA GLY A 50 -2.59 -10.06 0.14
C GLY A 50 -2.49 -11.09 1.26
N ARG A 51 -1.32 -11.17 1.89
CA ARG A 51 -1.02 -12.06 3.01
C ARG A 51 -1.87 -11.67 4.24
N PRO A 52 -2.58 -12.61 4.89
CA PRO A 52 -3.29 -12.32 6.15
C PRO A 52 -2.31 -11.94 7.28
N VAL A 53 -2.68 -10.92 8.06
CA VAL A 53 -1.94 -10.51 9.28
C VAL A 53 -2.74 -10.85 10.52
N GLN A 54 -3.84 -10.11 10.77
CA GLN A 54 -4.73 -10.34 11.90
C GLN A 54 -6.15 -9.86 11.58
N GLY A 55 -7.15 -10.66 11.94
CA GLY A 55 -8.56 -10.34 11.68
C GLY A 55 -8.81 -10.08 10.19
N ARG A 56 -9.11 -8.82 9.85
CA ARG A 56 -9.41 -8.40 8.47
C ARG A 56 -8.24 -7.70 7.78
N LEU A 57 -7.10 -7.58 8.48
CA LEU A 57 -5.89 -6.95 7.99
C LEU A 57 -5.09 -7.90 7.08
N ARG A 58 -4.57 -7.32 6.00
CA ARG A 58 -3.80 -8.00 4.97
C ARG A 58 -2.68 -7.11 4.46
N GLU A 59 -1.57 -7.73 4.09
CA GLU A 59 -0.42 -7.08 3.48
C GLU A 59 -0.36 -7.43 2.00
N LEU A 60 -0.38 -6.41 1.15
CA LEU A 60 -0.03 -6.54 -0.25
C LEU A 60 1.45 -6.21 -0.42
N VAL A 61 2.23 -7.18 -0.87
CA VAL A 61 3.62 -6.97 -1.26
C VAL A 61 3.67 -6.44 -2.69
N ILE A 62 4.32 -5.29 -2.87
CA ILE A 62 4.46 -4.59 -4.15
C ILE A 62 5.93 -4.62 -4.55
N GLN A 63 6.26 -5.42 -5.56
CA GLN A 63 7.64 -5.59 -6.01
C GLN A 63 8.12 -4.34 -6.80
N ARG A 64 9.26 -3.77 -6.38
CA ARG A 64 9.91 -2.62 -7.04
C ARG A 64 11.40 -2.61 -6.70
N GLY A 65 12.26 -2.82 -7.68
CA GLY A 65 13.71 -2.98 -7.45
C GLY A 65 14.02 -4.15 -6.50
N ASN A 66 15.03 -3.99 -5.62
CA ASN A 66 15.49 -5.05 -4.72
C ASN A 66 14.70 -5.17 -3.40
N THR A 67 13.83 -4.22 -3.06
CA THR A 67 13.15 -4.21 -1.76
C THR A 67 11.66 -3.91 -1.83
N GLY A 68 11.12 -3.20 -2.82
CA GLY A 68 9.68 -3.00 -2.94
C GLY A 68 8.99 -2.31 -1.75
N TYR A 69 7.66 -2.38 -1.76
CA TYR A 69 6.76 -1.74 -0.80
C TYR A 69 5.76 -2.75 -0.22
N ILE A 70 5.18 -2.40 0.92
CA ILE A 70 4.06 -3.11 1.52
C ILE A 70 2.91 -2.12 1.70
N ALA A 71 1.73 -2.51 1.25
CA ALA A 71 0.49 -1.83 1.58
C ALA A 71 -0.31 -2.68 2.57
N LEU A 72 -0.56 -2.14 3.76
CA LEU A 72 -1.49 -2.74 4.68
C LEU A 72 -2.90 -2.27 4.36
N TYR A 73 -3.81 -3.21 4.27
CA TYR A 73 -5.19 -2.93 3.96
C TYR A 73 -6.14 -3.83 4.73
N ARG A 74 -7.41 -3.42 4.80
CA ARG A 74 -8.50 -4.24 5.33
C ARG A 74 -9.59 -4.42 4.29
N VAL A 75 -10.29 -5.54 4.38
CA VAL A 75 -11.39 -5.89 3.46
C VAL A 75 -12.72 -5.93 4.21
N SER A 76 -13.79 -5.43 3.56
CA SER A 76 -15.16 -5.59 4.04
C SER A 76 -15.55 -7.09 4.18
N ILE A 77 -16.52 -7.47 5.01
CA ILE A 77 -16.94 -8.88 5.13
C ILE A 77 -17.55 -9.37 3.82
N ASP A 78 -18.34 -8.52 3.17
CA ASP A 78 -18.97 -8.73 1.87
C ASP A 78 -18.01 -8.54 0.67
N LEU A 79 -16.74 -8.22 0.93
CA LEU A 79 -15.71 -7.88 -0.08
C LEU A 79 -16.04 -6.66 -0.95
N ALA A 80 -17.07 -5.89 -0.66
CA ALA A 80 -17.42 -4.68 -1.39
C ALA A 80 -16.42 -3.52 -1.19
N GLU A 81 -15.67 -3.48 -0.10
CA GLU A 81 -14.75 -2.39 0.23
C GLU A 81 -13.35 -2.89 0.59
N VAL A 82 -12.37 -2.14 0.12
CA VAL A 82 -10.96 -2.29 0.47
C VAL A 82 -10.45 -0.93 0.91
N GLU A 83 -9.95 -0.85 2.14
CA GLU A 83 -9.31 0.36 2.64
C GLU A 83 -7.83 0.10 2.87
N VAL A 84 -6.98 0.86 2.19
CA VAL A 84 -5.54 0.88 2.44
C VAL A 84 -5.27 1.79 3.62
N LEU A 85 -4.66 1.22 4.66
CA LEU A 85 -4.45 1.87 5.95
C LEU A 85 -3.09 2.58 6.00
N ALA A 86 -2.07 1.98 5.39
CA ALA A 86 -0.71 2.51 5.38
C ALA A 86 0.12 1.89 4.25
N ILE A 87 1.15 2.60 3.79
CA ILE A 87 2.07 2.17 2.73
C ILE A 87 3.50 2.42 3.21
N ARG A 88 4.37 1.42 3.11
CA ARG A 88 5.75 1.52 3.61
C ARG A 88 6.74 0.87 2.67
N HIS A 89 7.99 1.31 2.73
CA HIS A 89 9.09 0.61 2.09
C HIS A 89 9.43 -0.66 2.89
N GLN A 90 9.75 -1.80 2.27
CA GLN A 90 10.00 -3.06 3.02
C GLN A 90 11.17 -2.98 4.01
N ARG A 91 12.08 -2.01 3.84
CA ARG A 91 13.20 -1.79 4.76
C ARG A 91 12.80 -1.02 6.02
N GLU A 92 11.64 -0.39 6.02
CA GLU A 92 11.04 0.17 7.22
C GLU A 92 10.38 -1.00 7.96
N SER A 93 10.93 -1.40 9.10
CA SER A 93 10.48 -2.57 9.88
C SER A 93 8.96 -2.63 10.03
N GLY A 94 8.39 -3.86 10.01
CA GLY A 94 6.96 -4.16 9.82
C GLY A 94 5.97 -3.46 10.76
N TYR A 95 4.66 -3.60 10.49
CA TYR A 95 3.62 -2.88 11.21
C TYR A 95 3.59 -3.20 12.71
N HIS A 96 3.81 -2.19 13.54
CA HIS A 96 3.61 -2.28 14.98
C HIS A 96 2.17 -1.89 15.36
N PRO A 97 1.64 -2.29 16.53
CA PRO A 97 0.29 -1.91 16.96
C PRO A 97 0.05 -0.39 17.05
N GLY A 98 1.09 0.43 17.23
CA GLY A 98 1.00 1.90 17.18
C GLY A 98 0.99 2.48 15.75
N ASP A 99 1.11 1.62 14.74
CA ASP A 99 1.09 1.97 13.33
C ASP A 99 -0.28 1.82 12.66
N LEU A 100 -1.30 1.47 13.44
CA LEU A 100 -2.67 1.18 12.99
C LEU A 100 -3.68 2.17 13.56
#